data_AF-A0A3B0RW06-F1
#
_entry.id   AF-A0A3B0RW06-F1
#
_cell.length_a   1.000
_cell.length_b   1.000
_cell.length_c   1.000
_cell.angle_alpha   90.00
_cell.angle_beta   90.00
_cell.angle_gamma   90.00
#
_symmetry.space_group_name_H-M   'P 1'
#
loop_
_entity.id
_entity.type
_entity.pdbx_description
1 polymer ?
#
loop_
_entity_poly.entity_id
_entity_poly.type
_entity_poly.pdbx_seq_one_letter_code
_entity_poly.pdbx_strand_id
1 'polypeptide(L)' 'MIDPRLLVNTDKYPVFDPGNQRSKDFFASSRSAYQQDGILALPEFVLPAALEQMAKDAAAVEHLSFKQEKRHN' A
#
# COMPACT_ATOMS: atom_id res chain seq x y z
N MET A 1 1.25 -4.87 17.06
CA MET A 1 0.48 -4.15 16.02
C MET A 1 1.49 -3.27 15.27
N ILE A 2 1.60 -3.40 13.95
CA ILE A 2 2.53 -2.57 13.16
C ILE A 2 1.88 -1.22 12.92
N ASP A 3 2.60 -0.12 13.17
CA ASP A 3 2.13 1.23 12.83
C ASP A 3 2.05 1.36 11.30
N PRO A 4 0.87 1.65 10.71
CA PRO A 4 0.71 1.81 9.26
C PRO A 4 1.63 2.85 8.63
N ARG A 5 2.10 3.85 9.40
CA ARG A 5 3.05 4.86 8.93
C ARG A 5 4.42 4.26 8.61
N LEU A 6 4.75 3.11 9.20
CA LEU A 6 5.99 2.38 8.94
C LEU A 6 5.89 1.50 7.68
N LEU A 7 4.73 1.48 7.01
CA LEU A 7 4.49 0.65 5.82
C LEU A 7 4.47 1.45 4.52
N VAL A 8 4.29 2.76 4.62
CA VAL A 8 4.14 3.67 3.49
C VAL A 8 5.25 4.71 3.53
N ASN A 9 5.77 5.11 2.37
CA ASN A 9 6.79 6.13 2.26
C ASN A 9 6.20 7.53 2.52
N THR A 10 6.07 7.91 3.80
CA THR A 10 5.48 9.19 4.21
C THR A 10 6.35 10.40 3.88
N ASP A 11 7.65 10.17 3.67
CA ASP A 11 8.59 11.20 3.26
C ASP A 11 8.33 11.63 1.81
N LYS A 12 7.94 10.70 0.94
CA LYS A 12 7.57 11.00 -0.45
C LYS A 12 6.09 11.34 -0.59
N TYR A 13 5.24 10.68 0.19
CA TYR A 13 3.79 10.76 0.11
C TYR A 13 3.19 11.25 1.44
N PRO A 14 2.89 12.55 1.58
CA PRO A 14 2.38 13.14 2.81
C PRO A 14 0.88 12.83 3.01
N VAL A 15 0.51 11.54 3.04
CA VAL A 15 -0.90 11.09 3.03
C VAL A 15 -1.55 11.05 4.42
N PHE A 16 -0.76 11.12 5.50
CA PHE A 16 -1.26 10.99 6.88
C PHE A 16 -1.53 12.32 7.59
N ASP A 17 -1.23 13.46 6.97
CA ASP A 17 -1.52 14.78 7.52
C ASP A 17 -2.23 15.66 6.48
N PRO A 18 -3.53 15.44 6.24
CA PRO A 18 -4.28 16.18 5.22
C PRO A 18 -4.44 17.68 5.54
N GLY A 19 -4.13 18.11 6.76
CA GLY A 19 -4.22 19.52 7.16
C GLY A 19 -3.06 20.38 6.64
N ASN A 20 -1.88 19.77 6.45
CA ASN A 20 -0.68 20.43 5.95
C ASN A 20 -0.79 20.82 4.47
N GLN A 21 -0.25 21.99 4.13
CA GLN A 21 -0.15 22.49 2.75
C GLN A 21 0.50 21.48 1.80
N ARG A 22 1.59 20.83 2.23
CA ARG A 22 2.30 19.83 1.42
C ARG A 22 1.38 18.68 0.98
N SER A 23 0.48 18.25 1.87
CA SER A 23 -0.48 17.19 1.59
C SER A 23 -1.58 17.67 0.66
N LYS A 24 -2.08 18.90 0.85
CA LYS A 24 -3.06 19.51 -0.05
C LYS A 24 -2.52 19.62 -1.47
N ASP A 25 -1.28 20.06 -1.63
CA ASP A 25 -0.63 20.18 -2.93
C ASP A 25 -0.48 18.81 -3.60
N PHE A 26 -0.03 17.80 -2.85
CA PHE A 26 0.06 16.43 -3.32
C PHE A 26 -1.30 15.87 -3.77
N PHE A 27 -2.37 16.09 -3.00
CA PHE A 27 -3.71 15.61 -3.37
C PHE A 27 -4.27 16.35 -4.58
N ALA A 28 -4.02 17.65 -4.71
CA ALA A 28 -4.43 18.43 -5.87
C ALA A 28 -3.73 17.92 -7.14
N SER A 29 -2.40 17.75 -7.11
CA SER A 29 -1.65 17.25 -8.26
C SER A 29 -2.04 15.82 -8.63
N SER A 30 -2.22 14.95 -7.62
CA SER A 30 -2.63 13.55 -7.81
C SER A 30 -4.03 13.45 -8.40
N ARG A 31 -4.96 14.31 -7.97
CA ARG A 31 -6.31 14.37 -8.52
C ARG A 31 -6.29 14.80 -9.98
N SER A 32 -5.53 15.83 -10.32
CA SER A 32 -5.40 16.29 -11.72
C SER A 32 -4.81 15.21 -12.61
N ALA A 33 -3.75 14.52 -12.18
CA ALA A 33 -3.16 13.41 -12.92
C ALA A 33 -4.17 12.27 -13.14
N TYR A 34 -4.90 11.87 -12.08
CA TYR A 34 -5.94 10.85 -12.19
C TYR A 34 -7.09 11.24 -13.12
N GLN A 35 -7.52 12.51 -13.10
CA GLN A 35 -8.57 12.99 -13.99
C GLN A 35 -8.16 12.99 -15.46
N GLN A 36 -6.86 13.18 -15.73
CA GLN A 36 -6.33 13.17 -17.08
C GLN A 36 -6.13 11.75 -17.62
N ASP A 37 -5.51 10.87 -16.82
CA ASP A 37 -5.02 9.58 -17.31
C ASP A 37 -5.89 8.40 -16.87
N GLY A 38 -6.86 8.62 -15.96
CA GLY A 38 -7.72 7.58 -15.37
C GLY A 38 -7.00 6.64 -14.39
N ILE A 39 -5.69 6.79 -14.22
CA ILE A 39 -4.84 6.00 -13.33
C ILE A 39 -3.80 6.90 -12.67
N LEU A 40 -3.45 6.59 -11.42
CA LEU A 40 -2.38 7.25 -10.69
C LEU A 40 -1.35 6.21 -10.24
N ALA A 41 -0.14 6.30 -10.77
CA ALA A 41 0.98 5.44 -10.36
C ALA A 41 1.78 6.11 -9.23
N LEU A 42 1.97 5.40 -8.11
CA LEU A 42 2.74 5.88 -6.95
C LEU A 42 3.96 4.95 -6.74
N PRO A 43 5.07 5.17 -7.47
CA PRO A 43 6.25 4.34 -7.35
C PRO A 43 6.88 4.47 -5.96
N GLU A 44 7.27 3.33 -5.37
CA GLU A 44 7.88 3.28 -4.02
C GLU A 44 6.94 3.78 -2.92
N PHE A 45 5.63 3.71 -3.14
CA PHE A 45 4.63 4.05 -2.13
C PHE A 45 4.72 3.11 -0.92
N VAL A 46 4.87 1.81 -1.19
CA VAL A 46 5.01 0.78 -0.16
C VAL A 46 6.49 0.62 0.18
N LEU A 47 6.82 0.67 1.47
CA LEU A 47 8.20 0.47 1.94
C LEU A 47 8.61 -1.01 1.82
N PRO A 48 9.92 -1.31 1.64
CA PRO A 48 10.40 -2.69 1.52
C PRO A 48 9.93 -3.62 2.65
N ALA A 49 9.93 -3.12 3.90
CA ALA A 49 9.47 -3.88 5.06
C ALA A 49 7.98 -4.29 4.96
N ALA A 50 7.14 -3.45 4.35
CA ALA A 50 5.74 -3.78 4.12
C ALA A 50 5.57 -4.80 3.01
N LEU A 51 6.37 -4.71 1.94
CA LEU A 51 6.38 -5.71 0.86
C LEU A 51 6.79 -7.09 1.39
N GLU A 52 7.83 -7.16 2.23
CA GLU A 52 8.27 -8.41 2.86
C GLU A 52 7.18 -9.01 3.75
N GLN A 53 6.48 -8.18 4.53
CA GLN A 53 5.38 -8.65 5.37
C GLN A 53 4.21 -9.16 4.53
N MET A 54 3.81 -8.42 3.48
CA MET A 54 2.76 -8.86 2.57
C MET A 54 3.12 -10.17 1.86
N ALA A 55 4.38 -10.37 1.47
CA ALA A 55 4.84 -11.62 0.88
C ALA A 55 4.73 -12.80 1.86
N LYS A 56 5.07 -12.60 3.13
CA LYS A 56 4.90 -13.61 4.18
C LYS A 56 3.43 -13.95 4.41
N ASP A 57 2.57 -12.93 4.47
CA ASP A 57 1.14 -13.10 4.68
C ASP A 57 0.49 -13.82 3.49
N ALA A 58 0.87 -13.48 2.26
CA ALA A 58 0.41 -14.17 1.05
C ALA A 58 0.81 -15.65 1.05
N ALA A 59 2.08 -15.96 1.35
CA ALA A 59 2.56 -17.34 1.44
C ALA A 59 1.82 -18.14 2.54
N ALA A 60 1.48 -17.49 3.66
CA ALA A 60 0.69 -18.12 4.72
C ALA A 60 -0.73 -18.45 4.26
N VAL A 61 -1.38 -17.56 3.50
CA VAL A 61 -2.72 -17.78 2.92
C VAL A 61 -2.70 -18.92 1.90
N GLU A 62 -1.74 -18.93 0.98
CA GLU A 62 -1.58 -20.02 0.00
C GLU A 62 -1.44 -21.38 0.70
N HIS A 63 -0.57 -21.45 1.72
CA HIS A 63 -0.34 -22.68 2.46
C HIS A 63 -1.56 -23.15 3.27
N LEU A 64 -2.41 -22.23 3.74
CA LEU A 64 -3.70 -22.57 4.35
C LEU A 64 -4.69 -23.15 3.33
N SER A 65 -4.74 -22.58 2.12
CA SER A 65 -5.59 -23.04 1.03
C SER A 65 -5.25 -24.47 0.60
N PHE A 66 -3.95 -24.77 0.41
CA PHE A 66 -3.48 -26.12 0.08
C PHE A 66 -3.77 -27.17 1.17
N LYS A 67 -3.75 -26.77 2.45
CA LYS A 67 -4.08 -27.68 3.56
C LYS A 67 -5.57 -28.01 3.64
N GLN A 68 -6.44 -27.11 3.20
CA GLN A 68 -7.89 -27.35 3.17
C GLN A 68 -8.28 -28.27 2.01
N GLU A 69 -7.72 -28.08 0.82
CA GLU A 69 -7.97 -28.95 -0.34
C GLU A 69 -7.57 -30.41 -0.07
N LYS A 70 -6.45 -30.64 0.62
CA LYS A 70 -5.99 -31.99 1.01
C LYS A 70 -6.85 -32.69 2.07
N ARG A 71 -7.73 -31.97 2.77
CA ARG A 71 -8.66 -32.56 3.77
C ARG A 71 -10.03 -32.92 3.18
N HIS A 72 -10.35 -32.40 2.00
CA HIS A 72 -11.64 -32.57 1.34
C HIS A 72 -11.59 -33.54 0.13
N ASN A 73 -10.42 -34.08 -0.20
CA ASN A 73 -10.21 -35.24 -1.08
C ASN A 73 -9.80 -36.46 -0.24
#